data_AF-A0ABD2MK08-F1
#
_entry.id   AF-A0ABD2MK08-F1
#
_cell.length_a   1.000
_cell.length_b   1.000
_cell.length_c   1.000
_cell.angle_alpha   90.00
_cell.angle_beta   90.00
_cell.angle_gamma   90.00
#
_symmetry.space_group_name_H-M   'P 1'
#
loop_
_entity.id
_entity.type
_entity.pdbx_description
1 polymer ?
#
loop_
_entity_poly.entity_id
_entity_poly.type
_entity_poly.pdbx_seq_one_letter_code
_entity_poly.pdbx_strand_id
1 'polypeptide(L)'
;MEVFRFHKADYITINRRISDVPWSEILSNGDLKADLNTFHVKLNNIIEDHVPKKSLDEIQKKLKIYQNYDDFLSFKHLRRESNAGIVADYNNFISNIEKDAL
;
A
#
# COMPACT_ATOMS: atom_id res chain seq x y z
N MET A 1 -5.12 13.17 -6.93
CA MET A 1 -5.03 11.93 -6.13
C MET A 1 -3.57 11.71 -5.77
N GLU A 2 -3.21 11.93 -4.50
CA GLU A 2 -1.84 11.68 -4.04
C GLU A 2 -1.69 10.20 -3.67
N VAL A 3 -0.59 9.57 -4.08
CA VAL A 3 -0.36 8.15 -3.82
C VAL A 3 0.84 7.99 -2.91
N PHE A 4 0.60 7.57 -1.68
CA PHE A 4 1.64 7.33 -0.68
C PHE A 4 2.51 6.10 -1.00
N ARG A 5 3.78 6.16 -0.60
CA ARG A 5 4.73 5.05 -0.65
C ARG A 5 4.92 4.46 0.74
N PHE A 6 3.88 3.82 1.28
CA PHE A 6 3.93 3.21 2.61
C PHE A 6 5.13 2.26 2.80
N HIS A 7 5.50 1.48 1.78
CA HIS A 7 6.71 0.63 1.82
C HIS A 7 8.05 1.37 2.01
N LYS A 8 8.08 2.70 1.91
CA LYS A 8 9.24 3.57 2.19
C LYS A 8 8.99 4.53 3.36
N ALA A 9 7.95 4.29 4.13
CA ALA A 9 7.63 5.11 5.29
C ALA A 9 8.68 4.96 6.39
N ASP A 10 8.94 6.03 7.13
CA ASP A 10 9.70 5.97 8.38
C ASP A 10 8.77 5.51 9.52
N TYR A 11 8.53 4.21 9.57
CA TYR A 11 7.64 3.61 10.57
C TYR A 11 8.13 3.81 12.01
N ILE A 12 9.44 3.92 12.23
CA ILE A 12 10.00 4.13 13.58
C ILE A 12 9.56 5.52 14.06
N THR A 13 9.78 6.55 13.24
CA THR A 13 9.37 7.92 13.59
C THR A 13 7.85 8.05 13.67
N ILE A 14 7.10 7.43 12.75
CA ILE A 14 5.63 7.43 12.79
C ILE A 14 5.11 6.84 14.10
N ASN A 15 5.59 5.65 14.47
CA ASN A 15 5.12 4.98 15.69
C ASN A 15 5.45 5.79 16.94
N ARG A 16 6.66 6.38 17.00
CA ARG A 16 7.05 7.27 18.09
C ARG A 16 6.16 8.52 18.16
N ARG A 17 5.93 9.17 17.01
CA ARG A 17 5.04 10.35 16.95
C ARG A 17 3.63 10.02 17.41
N ILE A 18 3.10 8.85 17.04
CA ILE A 18 1.76 8.40 17.47
C ILE A 18 1.75 8.12 18.97
N SER A 19 2.79 7.49 19.54
CA SER A 19 2.86 7.21 20.97
C SER A 19 3.00 8.47 21.82
N ASP A 20 3.67 9.49 21.29
CA ASP A 20 3.93 10.75 22.00
C ASP A 20 2.73 11.71 21.98
N VAL A 21 1.67 11.40 21.23
CA VAL A 21 0.45 12.22 21.21
C VAL A 21 -0.34 12.01 22.51
N PRO A 22 -0.70 13.08 23.22
CA PRO A 22 -1.52 12.98 24.44
C PRO A 22 -3.00 12.74 24.08
N TRP A 23 -3.32 11.51 23.63
CA TRP A 23 -4.64 11.16 23.12
C TRP A 23 -5.77 11.42 24.12
N SER A 24 -5.52 11.21 25.42
CA SER A 24 -6.49 11.47 26.48
C SER A 24 -6.87 12.93 26.62
N GLU A 25 -5.98 13.86 26.25
CA GLU A 25 -6.24 15.30 26.31
C GLU A 25 -6.92 15.80 25.03
N ILE A 26 -6.62 15.17 23.90
CA ILE A 26 -7.12 15.57 22.58
C ILE A 26 -8.52 14.99 22.33
N LEU A 27 -8.81 13.81 22.88
CA LEU A 27 -10.07 13.07 22.70
C LEU A 27 -10.97 13.15 23.94
N SER A 28 -11.03 14.33 24.56
CA SER A 28 -11.79 14.56 25.80
C SER A 28 -13.01 15.46 25.61
N ASN A 29 -13.46 15.69 24.37
CA ASN A 29 -14.52 16.67 24.12
C ASN A 29 -15.92 16.13 24.46
N GLY A 30 -16.05 14.82 24.75
CA GLY A 30 -17.32 14.16 25.06
C GLY A 30 -18.24 13.98 23.84
N ASP A 31 -17.87 14.57 22.71
CA ASP A 31 -18.47 14.33 21.39
C ASP A 31 -17.59 13.36 20.60
N LEU A 32 -18.04 12.10 20.54
CA LEU A 32 -17.36 11.03 19.82
C LEU A 32 -17.11 11.38 18.35
N LYS A 33 -18.00 12.11 17.69
CA LYS A 33 -17.85 12.42 16.26
C LYS A 33 -16.75 13.46 16.06
N ALA A 34 -16.69 14.47 16.92
CA ALA A 34 -15.64 15.47 16.91
C ALA A 34 -14.28 14.86 17.26
N ASP A 35 -14.24 13.97 18.26
CA ASP A 35 -13.03 13.28 18.68
C ASP A 35 -12.51 12.33 17.60
N LEU A 36 -13.38 11.57 16.93
CA LEU A 36 -13.01 10.73 15.79
C LEU A 36 -12.42 11.57 14.65
N ASN A 37 -13.03 12.70 14.32
CA ASN A 37 -12.50 13.59 13.28
C ASN A 37 -11.10 14.10 13.67
N THR A 38 -10.93 14.52 14.92
CA THR A 38 -9.64 15.00 15.44
C THR A 38 -8.57 13.91 15.41
N PHE A 39 -8.93 12.68 15.78
CA PHE A 39 -8.07 11.51 15.68
C PHE A 39 -7.60 11.28 14.24
N HIS A 40 -8.53 11.23 13.28
CA HIS A 40 -8.20 11.01 11.87
C HIS A 40 -7.30 12.12 11.30
N VAL A 41 -7.60 13.38 11.61
CA VAL A 41 -6.78 14.52 11.16
C VAL A 41 -5.36 14.40 11.74
N LYS A 42 -5.22 14.14 13.04
CA LYS A 42 -3.90 14.06 13.68
C LYS A 42 -3.08 12.90 13.14
N LEU A 43 -3.71 11.73 12.97
CA LEU A 43 -3.05 10.54 12.44
C LEU A 43 -2.64 10.74 10.97
N ASN A 44 -3.52 11.30 10.14
CA ASN A 44 -3.20 11.59 8.75
C ASN A 44 -2.04 12.58 8.62
N ASN A 45 -2.00 13.63 9.45
CA ASN A 45 -0.87 14.58 9.43
C ASN A 45 0.47 13.90 9.75
N ILE A 46 0.51 13.04 10.78
CA ILE A 46 1.73 12.29 11.13
C ILE A 46 2.17 11.37 9.98
N ILE A 47 1.21 10.72 9.32
CA ILE A 47 1.48 9.85 8.16
C ILE A 47 1.98 10.70 6.99
N GLU A 48 1.36 11.84 6.69
CA GLU A 48 1.74 12.69 5.56
C GLU A 48 3.17 13.24 5.68
N ASP A 49 3.60 13.60 6.89
CA ASP A 49 4.95 14.12 7.15
C ASP A 49 6.06 13.07 6.95
N HIS A 50 5.70 11.78 7.05
CA HIS A 50 6.67 10.70 7.19
C HIS A 50 6.49 9.55 6.18
N VAL A 51 5.47 9.63 5.32
CA VAL A 51 5.28 8.72 4.20
C VAL A 51 5.57 9.45 2.88
N PRO A 52 6.64 9.08 2.16
CA PRO A 52 6.96 9.71 0.89
C PRO A 52 5.81 9.59 -0.11
N LYS A 53 5.46 10.69 -0.78
CA LYS A 53 4.45 10.71 -1.85
C LYS A 53 5.09 10.24 -3.17
N LYS A 54 4.35 9.52 -4.01
CA LYS A 54 4.77 9.28 -5.40
C LYS A 54 4.78 10.62 -6.13
N SER A 55 5.83 10.87 -6.91
CA SER A 55 5.88 12.07 -7.74
C SER A 55 4.76 12.04 -8.80
N LEU A 56 4.26 13.21 -9.17
CA LEU A 56 3.26 13.36 -10.22
C LEU A 56 3.75 12.72 -11.53
N ASP A 57 5.03 12.86 -11.85
CA ASP A 57 5.68 12.27 -13.02
C ASP A 57 5.63 10.74 -13.04
N GLU A 58 5.81 10.08 -11.89
CA GLU A 58 5.73 8.62 -11.81
C GLU A 58 4.31 8.11 -11.95
N ILE A 59 3.33 8.89 -11.47
CA ILE A 59 1.91 8.61 -11.66
C ILE A 59 1.55 8.82 -13.14
N GLN A 60 1.93 9.95 -13.73
CA GLN A 60 1.69 10.27 -15.14
C GLN A 60 2.36 9.29 -16.10
N LYS A 61 3.59 8.84 -15.82
CA LYS A 61 4.25 7.79 -16.62
C LYS A 61 3.44 6.50 -16.65
N LYS A 62 2.78 6.15 -15.54
CA LYS A 62 1.87 5.00 -15.51
C LYS A 62 0.56 5.30 -16.22
N LEU A 63 -0.01 6.48 -16.04
CA LEU A 63 -1.24 6.91 -16.72
C LEU A 63 -1.07 7.07 -18.25
N LYS A 64 0.15 7.24 -18.75
CA LYS A 64 0.44 7.20 -20.19
C LYS A 64 0.33 5.79 -20.78
N ILE A 65 0.50 4.77 -19.94
CA ILE A 65 0.44 3.35 -20.35
C ILE A 65 -0.95 2.77 -20.04
N TYR A 66 -1.59 3.23 -18.96
CA TYR A 66 -2.88 2.75 -18.46
C TYR A 66 -3.85 3.93 -18.36
N GLN A 67 -5.09 3.80 -18.82
CA GLN A 67 -6.00 4.97 -18.92
C GLN A 67 -6.27 5.63 -17.56
N ASN A 68 -6.25 4.86 -16.47
CA ASN A 68 -6.37 5.35 -15.11
C ASN A 68 -5.53 4.52 -14.10
N TYR A 69 -5.53 4.90 -12.82
CA TYR A 69 -4.75 4.21 -11.78
C TYR A 69 -5.32 2.84 -11.42
N ASP A 70 -6.64 2.68 -11.49
CA ASP A 70 -7.32 1.41 -11.20
C ASP A 70 -7.03 0.37 -12.29
N ASP A 71 -6.93 0.78 -13.55
CA ASP A 71 -6.47 -0.06 -14.66
C ASP A 71 -5.03 -0.52 -14.43
N PHE A 72 -4.16 0.37 -13.97
CA PHE A 72 -2.78 0.00 -13.59
C PHE A 72 -2.78 -1.06 -12.47
N LEU A 73 -3.60 -0.90 -11.44
CA LEU A 73 -3.71 -1.87 -10.35
C LEU A 73 -4.24 -3.21 -10.85
N SER A 74 -5.25 -3.18 -11.72
CA SER A 74 -5.87 -4.36 -12.33
C SER A 74 -4.86 -5.13 -13.19
N PHE A 75 -4.14 -4.45 -14.07
CA PHE A 75 -3.06 -5.05 -14.86
C PHE A 75 -1.95 -5.63 -14.00
N LYS A 76 -1.56 -4.93 -12.93
CA LYS A 76 -0.54 -5.43 -12.00
C LYS A 76 -0.98 -6.73 -11.32
N HIS A 77 -2.26 -6.82 -10.93
CA HIS A 77 -2.83 -8.01 -10.33
C HIS A 77 -2.88 -9.17 -11.33
N LEU A 78 -3.47 -8.96 -12.52
CA LEU A 78 -3.54 -9.96 -13.59
C LEU A 78 -2.16 -10.50 -13.99
N ARG A 79 -1.15 -9.63 -14.09
CA ARG A 79 0.22 -10.05 -14.39
C ARG A 79 0.81 -10.96 -13.31
N ARG A 80 0.52 -10.67 -12.04
CA ARG A 80 0.99 -11.51 -10.92
C ARG A 80 0.35 -12.90 -10.99
N GLU A 81 -0.95 -12.97 -11.25
CA GLU A 81 -1.66 -14.24 -11.35
C GLU A 81 -1.19 -15.06 -12.56
N SER A 82 -1.05 -14.42 -13.72
CA SER A 82 -0.51 -15.06 -14.92
C SER A 82 0.89 -15.63 -14.68
N ASN A 83 1.79 -14.88 -14.05
CA ASN A 83 3.12 -15.37 -13.71
C ASN A 83 3.09 -16.55 -12.73
N ALA A 84 2.19 -16.52 -11.73
CA ALA A 84 2.02 -17.62 -10.81
C ALA A 84 1.55 -18.90 -11.52
N GLY A 85 0.63 -18.76 -12.48
CA GLY A 85 0.19 -19.87 -13.35
C GLY A 85 1.33 -20.45 -14.18
N ILE A 86 2.11 -19.60 -14.86
CA ILE A 86 3.28 -20.05 -15.66
C ILE A 86 4.27 -20.84 -14.80
N VAL A 87 4.57 -20.38 -13.59
CA VAL A 87 5.48 -21.08 -12.67
C VAL A 87 4.88 -22.43 -12.24
N ALA A 88 3.58 -22.48 -11.95
CA ALA A 88 2.90 -23.71 -11.59
C ALA A 88 2.93 -24.73 -12.75
N ASP A 89 2.63 -24.30 -13.97
CA ASP A 89 2.66 -25.15 -15.17
C ASP A 89 4.06 -25.70 -15.44
N TYR A 90 5.09 -24.85 -15.30
CA TYR A 90 6.49 -25.27 -15.42
C TYR A 90 6.85 -26.34 -14.37
N ASN A 91 6.51 -26.11 -13.10
CA ASN A 91 6.79 -27.07 -12.04
C ASN A 91 6.05 -28.40 -12.25
N ASN A 92 4.80 -28.36 -12.73
CA ASN A 92 4.03 -29.55 -13.07
C ASN A 92 4.69 -30.35 -14.20
N PHE A 93 5.16 -29.66 -15.25
CA PHE A 93 5.88 -30.27 -16.35
C PHE A 93 7.15 -30.98 -15.88
N ILE A 94 7.99 -30.32 -15.08
CA ILE A 94 9.21 -30.91 -14.52
C ILE A 94 8.88 -32.14 -13.67
N SER A 95 7.89 -32.05 -12.76
CA SER A 95 7.49 -33.17 -11.91
C SER A 95 6.99 -34.37 -12.70
N ASN A 96 6.30 -34.16 -13.81
CA ASN A 96 5.82 -35.25 -14.66
C ASN A 96 6.97 -35.93 -15.41
N ILE A 97 7.92 -35.18 -15.95
CA ILE A 97 9.13 -35.76 -16.58
C ILE A 97 9.92 -36.60 -15.58
N GLU A 98 10.09 -36.10 -14.36
CA GLU A 98 10.82 -36.82 -13.31
C GLU A 98 10.13 -38.13 -12.90
N LYS A 99 8.79 -38.16 -12.93
CA LYS A 99 8.01 -39.38 -12.67
C LYS A 99 8.12 -40.40 -13.79
N ASP A 100 8.14 -39.95 -15.04
CA ASP A 100 8.22 -40.84 -16.21
C ASP A 100 9.63 -41.42 -16.41
N ALA A 101 10.66 -40.84 -15.79
CA ALA A 101 12.04 -41.29 -15.85
C ALA A 101 12.41 -42.36 -14.79
N LEU A 102 11.51 -42.68 -13.86
CA LEU A 102 11.65 -43.68 -12.78
C LEU A 102 10.86 -44.96 -13.08
#